data_AF-A0A946K3G1-F1
#
_entry.id   AF-A0A946K3G1-F1
#
_cell.length_a   1.000
_cell.length_b   1.000
_cell.length_c   1.000
_cell.angle_alpha   90.00
_cell.angle_beta   90.00
_cell.angle_gamma   90.00
#
_symmetry.space_group_name_H-M   'P 1'
#
loop_
_entity.id
_entity.type
_entity.pdbx_description
1 polymer ?
#
loop_
_entity_poly.entity_id
_entity_poly.type
_entity_poly.pdbx_seq_one_letter_code
_entity_poly.pdbx_strand_id
1 'polypeptide(L)' 'MSFESLSAFFNMDGHGVYIWAAYGSTLIILAANLWWPMLTRRSIIRTAKSAILKGMNSQRREDQP' A
#
# COMPACT_ATOMS: atom_id res chain seq x y z
N MET A 1 -3.26 33.60 -25.42
CA MET A 1 -2.74 33.09 -24.15
C MET A 1 -3.77 32.08 -23.62
N SER A 2 -3.62 30.79 -23.93
CA SER A 2 -4.72 29.80 -23.83
C SER A 2 -4.46 28.69 -22.81
N PHE A 3 -3.68 28.99 -21.77
CA PHE A 3 -3.33 28.07 -20.68
C PHE A 3 -3.02 28.88 -19.40
N GLU A 4 -3.94 29.73 -18.94
CA GLU A 4 -3.64 30.63 -17.81
C GLU A 4 -3.68 29.98 -16.43
N SER A 5 -4.08 28.70 -16.27
CA SER A 5 -3.77 27.93 -15.05
C SER A 5 -4.35 26.53 -15.07
N LEU A 6 -3.68 25.60 -14.38
CA LEU A 6 -4.28 24.34 -13.92
C LEU A 6 -5.67 24.60 -13.30
N SER A 7 -5.83 25.71 -12.56
CA SER A 7 -7.12 26.14 -12.00
C SER A 7 -8.24 26.28 -13.03
N ALA A 8 -8.00 26.74 -14.26
CA ALA A 8 -9.05 26.80 -15.30
C ALA A 8 -9.50 25.40 -15.78
N PHE A 9 -8.63 24.40 -15.69
CA PHE A 9 -8.92 22.99 -15.98
C PHE A 9 -9.68 22.31 -14.82
N PHE A 10 -9.35 22.67 -13.57
CA PHE A 10 -10.08 22.28 -12.36
C PHE A 10 -11.39 23.07 -12.18
N ASN A 11 -11.59 24.21 -12.84
CA ASN A 11 -12.80 25.03 -12.75
C ASN A 11 -13.54 25.14 -14.09
N MET A 12 -13.48 24.14 -14.98
CA MET A 12 -14.44 24.05 -16.09
C MET A 12 -15.86 24.20 -15.52
N ASP A 13 -16.45 25.37 -15.73
CA ASP A 13 -17.77 25.79 -15.27
C ASP A 13 -18.05 25.69 -13.74
N GLY A 14 -17.00 25.75 -12.90
CA GLY A 14 -17.13 25.77 -11.43
C GLY A 14 -17.35 24.43 -10.74
N HIS A 15 -17.38 23.31 -11.48
CA HIS A 15 -17.63 21.97 -10.94
C HIS A 15 -16.40 21.06 -10.85
N GLY A 16 -15.30 21.37 -11.53
CA GLY A 16 -14.15 20.46 -11.58
C GLY A 16 -13.46 20.23 -10.24
N VAL A 17 -13.53 21.16 -9.28
CA VAL A 17 -13.02 20.97 -7.91
C VAL A 17 -13.71 19.79 -7.22
N TYR A 18 -15.04 19.65 -7.40
CA TYR A 18 -15.80 18.54 -6.83
C TYR A 18 -15.40 17.20 -7.43
N ILE A 19 -15.19 17.18 -8.75
CA ILE A 19 -14.80 15.98 -9.50
C ILE A 19 -13.42 15.50 -9.03
N TRP A 20 -12.46 16.42 -8.96
CA TRP A 20 -11.12 16.10 -8.49
C TRP A 20 -11.06 15.77 -7.00
N ALA A 21 -11.90 16.38 -6.16
CA ALA A 21 -12.03 15.97 -4.76
C ALA A 21 -12.60 14.56 -4.64
N ALA A 22 -13.59 14.19 -5.45
CA ALA A 22 -14.16 12.83 -5.48
C ALA A 22 -13.14 11.79 -5.99
N TYR A 23 -12.46 12.08 -7.10
CA TYR A 23 -11.39 11.22 -7.63
C TYR A 23 -10.20 11.13 -6.67
N GLY A 24 -9.78 12.25 -6.09
CA GLY A 24 -8.71 12.31 -5.10
C GLY A 24 -9.03 11.48 -3.85
N SER A 25 -10.26 11.61 -3.33
CA SER A 25 -10.74 10.81 -2.19
C SER A 25 -10.73 9.32 -2.51
N THR A 26 -11.21 8.94 -3.69
CA THR A 26 -11.19 7.55 -4.14
C THR A 26 -9.77 7.02 -4.29
N LEU A 27 -8.86 7.82 -4.85
CA LEU A 27 -7.46 7.46 -5.04
C LEU A 27 -6.72 7.32 -3.71
N ILE A 28 -7.02 8.18 -2.72
CA ILE A 28 -6.50 8.07 -1.35
C ILE A 28 -6.96 6.76 -0.70
N ILE A 29 -8.25 6.44 -0.79
CA ILE A 29 -8.80 5.20 -0.23
C ILE A 29 -8.14 3.98 -0.89
N LEU A 30 -8.00 4.00 -2.22
CA LEU A 30 -7.37 2.92 -2.98
C LEU A 30 -5.88 2.77 -2.61
N ALA A 31 -5.16 3.87 -2.49
CA ALA A 31 -3.76 3.89 -2.08
C ALA A 31 -3.60 3.37 -0.66
N ALA A 32 -4.45 3.79 0.29
CA ALA A 32 -4.46 3.30 1.66
C ALA A 32 -4.73 1.78 1.71
N ASN A 33 -5.71 1.31 0.93
CA ASN A 33 -6.04 -0.10 0.83
C ASN A 33 -4.89 -0.93 0.27
N LEU A 34 -4.07 -0.37 -0.63
CA LEU A 34 -2.89 -1.03 -1.20
C LEU A 34 -1.66 -0.93 -0.29
N TRP A 35 -1.52 0.15 0.48
CA TRP A 35 -0.41 0.36 1.41
C TRP A 35 -0.45 -0.61 2.60
N TRP A 36 -1.65 -0.88 3.12
CA TRP A 36 -1.87 -1.79 4.25
C TRP A 36 -1.34 -3.22 4.03
N PRO A 37 -1.67 -3.91 2.93
CA PRO A 37 -1.14 -5.23 2.63
C PRO A 37 0.35 -5.19 2.26
N MET A 38 0.84 -4.09 1.67
CA MET A 38 2.27 -3.91 1.36
C MET A 38 3.12 -3.86 2.65
N LEU A 39 2.66 -3.12 3.66
CA LEU A 39 3.27 -3.07 5.00
C LEU A 39 3.18 -4.43 5.72
N THR A 40 2.01 -5.07 5.66
CA THR A 40 1.75 -6.35 6.36
C THR A 40 2.51 -7.52 5.72
N ARG A 41 2.65 -7.56 4.40
CA ARG A 41 3.44 -8.58 3.68
C ARG A 41 4.88 -8.63 4.15
N ARG A 42 5.49 -7.48 4.45
CA ARG A 42 6.86 -7.42 4.99
C ARG A 42 7.00 -8.13 6.33
N SER A 43 5.97 -8.06 7.17
CA SER A 43 5.95 -8.72 8.48
C SER A 43 5.77 -10.24 8.35
N ILE A 44 4.81 -10.68 7.52
CA ILE A 44 4.48 -12.11 7.36
C ILE A 44 5.66 -12.89 6.77
N ILE A 45 6.32 -12.36 5.74
CA ILE A 45 7.48 -13.02 5.11
C ILE A 45 8.64 -13.18 6.10
N ARG A 46 8.85 -12.19 6.98
CA ARG A 46 9.91 -12.23 8.00
C ARG A 46 9.64 -13.31 9.04
N THR A 47 8.41 -13.42 9.53
CA THR A 47 8.04 -14.42 10.54
C THR A 47 8.04 -15.84 9.96
N ALA A 48 7.56 -16.03 8.73
CA ALA A 48 7.56 -17.33 8.06
C ALA A 48 8.98 -17.92 7.91
N LYS A 49 9.98 -17.10 7.53
CA LYS A 49 11.37 -17.55 7.43
C LYS A 49 11.96 -17.98 8.77
N SER A 50 11.71 -17.21 9.84
CA SER A 50 12.24 -17.51 11.17
C SER A 50 11.60 -18.75 11.80
N ALA A 51 10.34 -19.06 11.47
CA ALA A 51 9.68 -20.27 11.94
C ALA A 51 10.27 -21.55 11.32
N ILE A 52 10.53 -21.54 10.01
CA ILE A 52 11.12 -22.69 9.29
C ILE A 52 12.55 -22.98 9.79
N LEU A 53 13.36 -21.93 9.98
CA LEU A 53 14.74 -22.08 10.49
C LEU A 53 14.78 -22.60 11.93
N LYS A 54 13.82 -22.21 12.79
CA LYS A 54 13.75 -22.72 14.17
C LYS A 54 13.34 -24.19 14.22
N GLY A 55 12.39 -24.62 13.38
CA GLY A 55 11.94 -26.02 13.33
C GLY A 55 13.03 -27.01 12.91
N MET A 56 13.90 -26.61 11.98
CA MET A 56 15.05 -27.44 11.57
C MET A 56 16.08 -27.62 12.69
N ASN A 57 16.25 -26.61 13.55
CA ASN A 57 17.28 -26.65 14.60
C ASN A 57 16.81 -27.41 15.85
N SER A 58 15.49 -27.54 16.07
CA SER A 58 14.95 -28.39 17.13
C SER A 58 14.98 -29.88 16.76
N GLN A 59 14.67 -30.24 15.51
CA GLN A 59 14.80 -31.64 15.05
C GLN A 59 16.24 -32.15 15.14
N ARG A 60 17.21 -31.33 14.76
CA ARG A 60 18.63 -31.71 14.80
C ARG A 60 19.16 -32.00 16.21
N ARG A 61 18.49 -31.51 17.25
CA ARG A 61 18.90 -31.73 18.65
C ARG A 61 18.29 -33.00 19.26
N GLU A 62 17.15 -33.47 18.74
CA GLU A 62 16.57 -34.76 19.14
C GLU A 62 17.30 -35.95 18.47
N ASP A 63 17.84 -35.75 17.27
CA ASP A 63 18.61 -36.78 16.56
C ASP A 63 20.10 -36.86 16.98
N GLN A 64 20.54 -36.04 17.95
CA GLN A 64 21.92 -36.08 18.46
C GLN A 64 22.00 -37.06 19.65
N PRO A 65 22.67 -38.21 19.52
CA PRO A 65 22.71 -39.29 20.52
C PRO A 65 23.51 -38.94 21.78
#